data_AF-A0A1X7E605-F1
#
_entry.id   AF-A0A1X7E605-F1
#
_cell.length_a   1.000
_cell.length_b   1.000
_cell.length_c   1.000
_cell.angle_alpha   90.00
_cell.angle_beta   90.00
_cell.angle_gamma   90.00
#
_symmetry.space_group_name_H-M   'P 1'
#
loop_
_entity.id
_entity.type
_entity.pdbx_description
1 polymer ?
#
loop_
_entity_poly.entity_id
_entity_poly.type
_entity_poly.pdbx_seq_one_letter_code
_entity_poly.pdbx_strand_id
1 'polypeptide(L)'
;MSKTFTVLSYVLFFTPFILICNFLFNIVPLEKIQGMPVFLPLLFCPIGIFFALRAYTTRKRAISFIGAIANGLLFLFPIMYMIIGTALFGV
;
A
#
# COMPACT_ATOMS: atom_id res chain seq x y z
N MET A 1 5.65 -20.35 9.42
CA MET A 1 4.94 -19.14 9.89
C MET A 1 5.58 -17.82 9.43
N SER A 2 6.78 -17.44 9.86
CA SER A 2 7.41 -16.13 9.49
C SER A 2 7.47 -15.86 7.97
N LYS A 3 7.79 -16.87 7.14
CA LYS A 3 7.80 -16.71 5.66
C LYS A 3 6.41 -16.36 5.08
N THR A 4 5.36 -17.05 5.53
CA THR A 4 3.98 -16.82 5.07
C THR A 4 3.51 -15.41 5.41
N PHE A 5 3.81 -14.92 6.61
CA PHE A 5 3.47 -13.55 7.00
C PHE A 5 4.22 -12.50 6.18
N THR A 6 5.49 -12.75 5.84
CA THR A 6 6.21 -11.88 4.90
C THR A 6 5.51 -11.86 3.54
N VAL A 7 5.15 -13.01 2.98
CA VAL A 7 4.44 -13.09 1.69
C VAL A 7 3.10 -12.35 1.74
N LEU A 8 2.28 -12.57 2.78
CA LEU A 8 1.01 -11.88 2.96
C LEU A 8 1.19 -10.36 3.06
N SER A 9 2.21 -9.88 3.78
CA SER A 9 2.53 -8.46 3.86
C SER A 9 2.84 -7.84 2.48
N TYR A 10 3.60 -8.56 1.65
CA TYR A 10 3.91 -8.10 0.29
C TYR A 10 2.70 -8.17 -0.65
N VAL A 11 1.85 -9.19 -0.54
CA VAL A 11 0.60 -9.25 -1.31
C VAL A 11 -0.30 -8.06 -0.97
N LEU A 12 -0.42 -7.72 0.32
CA LEU A 12 -1.20 -6.57 0.80
C LEU A 12 -0.61 -5.22 0.37
N PHE A 13 0.69 -5.15 0.12
CA PHE A 13 1.34 -3.99 -0.49
C PHE A 13 1.09 -3.91 -2.00
N PHE A 14 1.38 -4.98 -2.74
CA PHE A 14 1.35 -4.97 -4.21
C PHE A 14 -0.06 -4.84 -4.76
N THR A 15 -1.07 -5.39 -4.09
CA THR A 15 -2.47 -5.32 -4.53
C THR A 15 -2.95 -3.86 -4.72
N PRO A 16 -2.93 -2.99 -3.69
CA PRO A 16 -3.29 -1.58 -3.88
C PRO A 16 -2.26 -0.83 -4.74
N PHE A 17 -0.97 -1.14 -4.65
CA PHE A 17 0.07 -0.46 -5.43
C PHE A 17 -0.17 -0.58 -6.94
N ILE A 18 -0.45 -1.79 -7.43
CA ILE A 18 -0.71 -2.04 -8.85
C ILE A 18 -1.98 -1.30 -9.30
N LEU A 19 -3.03 -1.29 -8.47
CA LEU A 19 -4.28 -0.58 -8.79
C LEU A 19 -4.07 0.94 -8.83
N ILE A 20 -3.23 1.49 -7.95
CA ILE A 20 -2.84 2.91 -7.97
C ILE A 20 -2.05 3.22 -9.24
N CYS A 21 -1.05 2.42 -9.59
CA CYS A 21 -0.32 2.61 -10.84
C CYS A 21 -1.26 2.55 -12.04
N ASN A 22 -2.17 1.57 -12.07
CA ASN A 22 -3.17 1.48 -13.13
C ASN A 22 -4.04 2.75 -13.20
N PHE A 23 -4.48 3.26 -12.05
CA PHE A 23 -5.28 4.49 -11.98
C PHE A 23 -4.53 5.73 -12.47
N LEU A 24 -3.27 5.90 -12.09
CA LEU A 24 -2.46 7.07 -12.46
C LEU A 24 -2.06 7.07 -13.94
N PHE A 25 -1.74 5.91 -14.50
CA PHE A 25 -1.23 5.78 -15.87
C PHE A 25 -2.28 5.33 -16.88
N ASN A 26 -3.48 4.98 -16.42
CA ASN A 26 -4.58 4.47 -17.23
C ASN A 26 -4.16 3.28 -18.13
N ILE A 27 -3.44 2.31 -17.54
CA ILE A 27 -2.89 1.15 -18.27
C ILE A 27 -4.00 0.24 -18.78
N VAL A 28 -4.96 -0.09 -17.91
CA VAL A 28 -6.15 -0.88 -18.21
C VAL A 28 -7.40 -0.05 -17.85
N PRO A 29 -8.39 0.05 -18.76
CA PRO A 29 -9.61 0.81 -18.51
C PRO A 29 -10.42 0.15 -17.38
N LEU A 30 -10.40 0.78 -16.21
CA LEU A 30 -11.15 0.38 -15.02
C LEU A 30 -12.15 1.48 -14.65
N GLU A 31 -13.03 1.81 -15.60
CA GLU A 31 -13.94 2.96 -15.56
C GLU A 31 -14.88 3.00 -14.35
N LYS A 32 -15.17 1.84 -13.76
CA LYS A 32 -16.08 1.73 -12.60
C LYS A 32 -15.40 2.02 -11.25
N ILE A 33 -14.07 1.96 -11.20
CA ILE A 33 -13.34 1.96 -9.92
C ILE A 33 -12.87 3.38 -9.51
N GLN A 34 -13.02 4.38 -10.39
CA GLN A 34 -12.82 5.83 -10.18
C GLN A 34 -12.26 6.24 -8.81
N GLY A 35 -10.99 6.66 -8.73
CA GLY A 35 -10.38 7.24 -7.52
C GLY A 35 -10.23 6.30 -6.31
N MET A 36 -11.07 5.26 -6.17
CA MET A 36 -11.05 4.26 -5.11
C MET A 36 -9.67 3.63 -4.90
N PRO A 37 -8.87 3.30 -5.94
CA PRO A 37 -7.57 2.67 -5.76
C PRO A 37 -6.63 3.47 -4.87
N VAL A 38 -6.73 4.81 -4.92
CA VAL A 38 -5.91 5.71 -4.11
C VAL A 38 -6.14 5.53 -2.61
N PHE A 39 -7.35 5.13 -2.20
CA PHE A 39 -7.73 4.97 -0.80
C PHE A 39 -7.58 3.53 -0.28
N LEU A 40 -7.45 2.54 -1.16
CA LEU A 40 -7.22 1.14 -0.76
C LEU A 40 -6.01 0.93 0.18
N PRO A 41 -4.88 1.67 0.07
CA PRO A 41 -3.81 1.57 1.04
C PRO A 41 -4.23 1.78 2.49
N LEU A 42 -5.22 2.64 2.76
CA LEU A 42 -5.71 2.89 4.12
C LEU A 42 -6.26 1.63 4.81
N LEU A 43 -6.80 0.68 4.03
CA LEU A 43 -7.31 -0.58 4.54
C LEU A 43 -6.27 -1.70 4.48
N PHE A 44 -5.56 -1.83 3.36
CA PHE A 44 -4.67 -2.97 3.11
C PHE A 44 -3.33 -2.82 3.83
N CYS A 45 -2.75 -1.62 3.84
CA CYS A 45 -1.41 -1.41 4.37
C CYS A 45 -1.30 -1.58 5.89
N PRO A 46 -2.27 -1.18 6.75
CA PRO A 46 -2.20 -1.48 8.18
C PRO A 46 -2.12 -2.98 8.47
N ILE A 47 -2.89 -3.78 7.74
CA ILE A 47 -2.86 -5.24 7.82
C ILE A 47 -1.50 -5.77 7.34
N GLY A 48 -0.97 -5.20 6.25
CA GLY A 48 0.35 -5.54 5.71
C GLY A 48 1.49 -5.22 6.69
N ILE A 49 1.43 -4.08 7.39
CA ILE A 49 2.35 -3.69 8.45
C ILE A 49 2.28 -4.69 9.60
N PHE A 50 1.08 -5.04 10.06
CA PHE A 50 0.90 -6.01 11.14
C PHE A 50 1.59 -7.35 10.83
N PHE A 51 1.38 -7.89 9.62
CA PHE A 51 2.03 -9.13 9.20
C PHE A 51 3.56 -8.99 9.06
N ALA A 52 4.04 -7.87 8.51
CA ALA A 52 5.48 -7.59 8.42
C ALA A 52 6.15 -7.53 9.80
N LEU A 53 5.55 -6.83 10.75
CA LEU A 53 6.08 -6.70 12.12
C LEU A 53 6.05 -8.05 12.85
N ARG A 54 4.98 -8.85 12.69
CA ARG A 54 4.94 -10.23 13.23
C ARG A 54 6.00 -11.13 12.60
N ALA A 55 6.24 -11.01 11.30
CA ALA A 55 7.29 -11.74 10.62
C ALA A 55 8.69 -11.30 11.09
N TYR A 56 8.89 -10.00 11.31
CA TYR A 56 10.15 -9.41 11.76
C TYR A 56 10.49 -9.80 13.20
N THR A 57 9.53 -9.77 14.12
CA THR A 57 9.77 -10.17 15.53
C THR A 57 10.22 -11.62 15.66
N THR A 58 9.84 -12.51 14.73
CA THR A 58 10.20 -13.94 14.79
C THR A 58 11.61 -14.23 14.25
N ARG A 59 12.04 -13.58 13.16
CA ARG A 59 13.30 -13.90 12.47
C ARG A 59 14.24 -12.72 12.22
N LYS A 60 13.85 -11.49 12.60
CA LYS A 60 14.59 -10.23 12.42
C LYS A 60 15.21 -10.04 11.03
N ARG A 61 14.51 -10.49 9.98
CA ARG A 61 15.02 -10.41 8.61
C ARG A 61 14.75 -9.04 8.01
N ALA A 62 15.74 -8.47 7.32
CA ALA A 62 15.62 -7.21 6.60
C ALA A 62 14.41 -7.16 5.65
N ILE A 63 14.14 -8.24 4.91
CA ILE A 63 12.96 -8.37 4.03
C ILE A 63 11.62 -8.13 4.76
N SER A 64 11.45 -8.59 6.00
CA SER A 64 10.21 -8.32 6.74
C SER A 64 10.13 -6.85 7.17
N PHE A 65 11.27 -6.24 7.50
CA PHE A 65 11.33 -4.82 7.86
C PHE A 65 11.05 -3.92 6.64
N ILE A 66 11.61 -4.27 5.47
CA ILE A 66 11.31 -3.61 4.20
C ILE A 66 9.82 -3.68 3.89
N GLY A 67 9.18 -4.84 4.11
CA GLY A 67 7.73 -4.99 3.96
C GLY A 67 6.92 -4.03 4.85
N ALA A 68 7.36 -3.80 6.10
CA ALA A 68 6.71 -2.83 6.99
C ALA A 68 6.88 -1.39 6.48
N ILE A 69 8.09 -1.02 6.05
CA ILE A 69 8.37 0.31 5.49
C ILE A 69 7.55 0.54 4.21
N ALA A 70 7.53 -0.43 3.30
CA ALA A 70 6.82 -0.32 2.03
C ALA A 70 5.31 -0.10 2.25
N ASN A 71 4.68 -0.90 3.13
CA ASN A 71 3.29 -0.69 3.50
C ASN A 71 3.09 0.66 4.22
N GLY A 72 4.03 1.08 5.09
CA GLY A 72 3.97 2.39 5.75
C GLY A 72 4.00 3.57 4.77
N LEU A 73 4.89 3.54 3.78
CA LEU A 73 4.96 4.57 2.74
C LEU A 73 3.70 4.60 1.89
N LEU A 74 3.20 3.43 1.48
CA LEU A 74 1.99 3.34 0.67
C LEU A 74 0.74 3.75 1.46
N PHE A 75 0.70 3.51 2.77
CA PHE A 75 -0.37 4.00 3.65
C PHE A 75 -0.45 5.53 3.66
N LEU A 76 0.69 6.22 3.62
CA LEU A 76 0.73 7.69 3.57
C LEU A 76 0.33 8.27 2.20
N PHE A 77 0.38 7.47 1.14
CA PHE A 77 0.07 7.91 -0.22
C PHE A 77 -1.30 8.59 -0.36
N PRO A 78 -2.44 8.02 0.10
CA PRO A 78 -3.75 8.69 0.02
C PRO A 78 -3.78 10.07 0.67
N ILE A 79 -3.09 10.24 1.81
CA ILE A 79 -3.03 11.53 2.52
C ILE A 79 -2.27 12.55 1.67
N MET A 80 -1.11 12.16 1.14
CA MET A 80 -0.32 13.01 0.25
C MET A 80 -1.08 13.36 -1.03
N TYR A 81 -1.80 12.40 -1.61
CA TYR A 81 -2.61 12.61 -2.80
C TYR A 81 -3.70 13.66 -2.56
N MET A 82 -4.39 13.59 -1.41
CA MET A 82 -5.39 14.60 -1.05
C MET A 82 -4.76 15.97 -0.83
N ILE A 83 -3.67 16.07 -0.06
CA ILE A 83 -2.99 17.35 0.20
C ILE A 83 -2.52 18.00 -1.11
N ILE A 84 -1.86 17.23 -1.97
CA ILE A 84 -1.37 17.72 -3.27
C ILE A 84 -2.56 18.10 -4.17
N GLY A 85 -3.61 17.29 -4.21
CA GLY A 85 -4.83 17.59 -4.96
C GLY A 85 -5.46 18.91 -4.53
N THR A 86 -5.66 19.12 -3.22
CA THR A 86 -6.17 20.38 -2.69
C THR A 86 -5.24 21.55 -2.98
N ALA A 87 -3.92 21.39 -2.82
CA ALA A 87 -2.95 22.45 -3.06
C ALA A 87 -2.88 22.88 -4.54
N LEU A 88 -3.03 21.93 -5.47
CA LEU A 88 -2.97 22.21 -6.92
C LEU A 88 -4.30 22.72 -7.49
N PHE A 89 -5.42 22.19 -7.00
CA PHE A 89 -6.74 22.47 -7.59
C PHE A 89 -7.60 23.43 -6.75
N GLY A 90 -7.14 23.83 -5.56
CA GLY A 90 -7.72 24.93 -4.78
C GLY A 90 -9.13 24.70 -4.26
N VAL A 91 -9.48 23.44 -3.96
CA VAL A 91 -10.79 23.06 -3.39
C VAL A 91 -10.92 23.50 -1.94
#